data_AF-A0ABD5SLN7-F1
#
_entry.id   AF-A0ABD5SLN7-F1
#
_cell.length_a   1.000
_cell.length_b   1.000
_cell.length_c   1.000
_cell.angle_alpha   90.00
_cell.angle_beta   90.00
_cell.angle_gamma   90.00
#
_symmetry.space_group_name_H-M   'P 1'
#
loop_
_entity.id
_entity.type
_entity.pdbx_description
1 polymer ?
#
loop_
_entity_poly.entity_id
_entity_poly.type
_entity_poly.pdbx_seq_one_letter_code
_entity_poly.pdbx_strand_id
1 'polypeptide(L)'
;MVDLNDFGAGVDHDPGPEDGLRLELSNWIRSDDIDVYWDRDHDFGWGTFDINQRHRPDMVVDGPARTYAIEVKIGEDSAKVHDGMMQLVKYWRSYVDGDDVYRADGKRLNIDAFLIASKHSPYGRLYSKRGGGESMGDGTGSRQNAVEIGEIPKKEFIATERAIRVMWRLTKEQRPDATCGIGALLSSKLDGDAGGVEHTTPGAQYKSHGGQQPDGWSNPRYQWWEYIPFYERGEA
;
A
#
# COMPACT_ATOMS: atom_id res chain seq x y z
N MET A 1 36.72 27.43 -29.33
CA MET A 1 35.77 27.45 -28.21
C MET A 1 34.71 26.43 -28.58
N VAL A 2 34.81 25.22 -28.01
CA VAL A 2 33.87 24.12 -28.32
C VAL A 2 32.70 24.29 -27.37
N ASP A 3 31.51 24.42 -27.94
CA ASP A 3 30.25 24.57 -27.21
C ASP A 3 29.98 23.27 -26.42
N LEU A 4 29.81 23.41 -25.10
CA LEU A 4 29.55 22.30 -24.17
C LEU A 4 28.08 21.87 -24.17
N ASN A 5 27.23 22.49 -24.99
CA ASN A 5 25.82 22.12 -25.15
C ASN A 5 25.58 20.92 -26.07
N ASP A 6 26.62 20.30 -26.63
CA ASP A 6 26.52 19.14 -27.54
C ASP A 6 26.72 17.78 -26.84
N PHE A 7 26.78 17.76 -25.51
CA PHE A 7 26.57 16.52 -24.77
C PHE A 7 25.07 16.27 -24.66
N GLY A 8 24.53 15.63 -25.71
CA GLY A 8 23.24 14.97 -25.68
C GLY A 8 23.12 14.04 -24.47
N ALA A 9 22.63 14.59 -23.36
CA ALA A 9 22.11 13.84 -22.22
C ALA A 9 20.60 13.64 -22.41
N GLY A 10 20.19 13.28 -23.63
CA GLY A 10 19.02 12.45 -23.82
C GLY A 10 19.41 11.05 -23.41
N VAL A 11 19.46 10.79 -22.10
CA VAL A 11 19.41 9.41 -21.62
C VAL A 11 17.99 8.98 -21.96
N ASP A 12 17.82 8.29 -23.08
CA ASP A 12 16.64 7.45 -23.31
C ASP A 12 16.55 6.55 -22.08
N HIS A 13 15.72 6.94 -21.12
CA HIS A 13 15.58 6.25 -19.86
C HIS A 13 14.76 5.01 -20.16
N ASP A 14 15.44 3.88 -20.39
CA ASP A 14 14.77 2.60 -20.47
C ASP A 14 14.09 2.36 -19.10
N PRO A 15 12.74 2.38 -19.04
CA PRO A 15 12.04 2.24 -17.78
C PRO A 15 12.37 0.86 -17.21
N GLY A 16 12.86 0.82 -15.98
CA GLY A 16 13.15 -0.45 -15.32
C GLY A 16 11.88 -1.29 -15.18
N PRO A 17 11.99 -2.61 -14.95
CA PRO A 17 10.81 -3.47 -14.75
C PRO A 17 9.91 -3.01 -13.58
N GLU A 18 10.45 -2.26 -12.61
CA GLU A 18 9.68 -1.64 -11.53
C GLU A 18 8.89 -0.41 -11.99
N ASP A 19 9.31 0.30 -13.03
CA ASP A 19 8.60 1.48 -13.58
C ASP A 19 7.36 1.06 -14.34
N GLY A 20 7.46 -0.01 -15.15
CA GLY A 20 6.30 -0.62 -15.81
C GLY A 20 5.26 -1.11 -14.80
N LEU A 21 5.70 -1.71 -13.69
CA LEU A 21 4.81 -2.12 -12.61
C LEU A 21 4.18 -0.93 -11.88
N ARG A 22 4.96 0.12 -11.59
CA ARG A 22 4.41 1.35 -11.02
C ARG A 22 3.35 1.96 -11.92
N LEU A 23 3.55 1.95 -13.23
CA LEU A 23 2.55 2.42 -14.19
C LEU A 23 1.28 1.57 -14.17
N GLU A 24 1.41 0.24 -14.17
CA GLU A 24 0.27 -0.68 -14.06
C GLU A 24 -0.53 -0.45 -12.77
N LEU A 25 0.14 -0.35 -11.62
CA LEU A 25 -0.50 -0.08 -10.34
C LEU A 25 -1.13 1.32 -10.28
N SER A 26 -0.45 2.35 -10.80
CA SER A 26 -0.99 3.72 -10.84
C SER A 26 -2.27 3.77 -11.67
N ASN A 27 -2.29 3.11 -12.84
CA ASN A 27 -3.48 3.02 -13.67
C ASN A 27 -4.61 2.24 -13.01
N TRP A 28 -4.29 1.20 -12.25
CA TRP A 28 -5.28 0.42 -11.51
C TRP A 28 -5.88 1.19 -10.32
N ILE A 29 -5.08 2.04 -9.66
CA ILE A 29 -5.51 2.84 -8.51
C ILE A 29 -6.26 4.11 -8.93
N ARG A 30 -5.94 4.66 -10.10
CA ARG A 30 -6.44 5.95 -10.56
C ARG A 30 -7.97 6.02 -10.58
N SER A 31 -8.50 7.09 -10.01
CA SER A 31 -9.88 7.54 -10.16
C SER A 31 -9.92 9.07 -10.14
N ASP A 32 -11.05 9.68 -10.46
CA ASP A 32 -11.20 11.14 -10.50
C ASP A 32 -10.89 11.83 -9.15
N ASP A 33 -11.08 11.12 -8.04
CA ASP A 33 -10.85 11.63 -6.68
C ASP A 33 -9.48 11.20 -6.08
N ILE A 34 -8.59 10.62 -6.88
CA ILE A 34 -7.29 10.10 -6.39
C ILE A 34 -6.14 10.69 -7.17
N ASP A 35 -5.24 11.33 -6.44
CA ASP A 35 -3.95 11.75 -6.94
C ASP A 35 -2.90 10.67 -6.65
N VAL A 36 -2.09 10.34 -7.65
CA VAL A 36 -0.98 9.40 -7.52
C VAL A 36 0.32 10.13 -7.81
N TYR A 37 1.22 10.11 -6.83
CA TYR A 37 2.53 10.74 -6.90
C TYR A 37 3.63 9.68 -6.88
N TRP A 38 4.67 9.88 -7.68
CA TRP A 38 5.83 9.00 -7.73
C TRP A 38 7.02 9.60 -6.99
N ASP A 39 7.96 8.75 -6.61
CA ASP A 39 9.17 9.10 -5.86
C ASP A 39 10.13 10.05 -6.63
N ARG A 40 10.00 10.05 -7.95
CA ARG A 40 10.76 10.86 -8.91
C ARG A 40 9.95 11.05 -10.20
N ASP A 41 10.32 12.06 -10.98
CA ASP A 41 9.73 12.30 -12.30
C ASP A 41 10.15 11.20 -13.27
N HIS A 42 9.18 10.69 -14.01
CA HIS A 42 9.35 9.78 -15.13
C HIS A 42 8.44 10.30 -16.25
N ASP A 43 8.82 10.09 -17.51
CA ASP A 43 8.12 10.57 -18.72
C ASP A 43 6.67 10.03 -18.90
N PHE A 44 6.07 9.45 -17.85
CA PHE A 44 4.70 8.97 -17.77
C PHE A 44 3.68 10.03 -17.30
N GLY A 45 4.13 11.23 -16.91
CA GLY A 45 3.24 12.37 -16.61
C GLY A 45 2.51 12.30 -15.26
N TRP A 46 3.04 11.52 -14.30
CA TRP A 46 2.54 11.50 -12.93
C TRP A 46 3.19 12.60 -12.09
N GLY A 47 2.45 13.13 -11.12
CA GLY A 47 3.02 14.07 -10.15
C GLY A 47 4.13 13.42 -9.32
N THR A 48 4.94 14.22 -8.65
CA THR A 48 6.00 13.73 -7.76
C THR A 48 5.76 14.17 -6.33
N PHE A 49 6.23 13.40 -5.36
CA PHE A 49 6.26 13.81 -3.97
C PHE A 49 7.70 13.98 -3.48
N ASP A 50 7.86 14.87 -2.50
CA ASP A 50 9.12 15.14 -1.83
C ASP A 50 9.10 14.61 -0.39
N ILE A 51 10.28 14.16 0.03
CA ILE A 51 10.60 13.83 1.43
C ILE A 51 11.93 14.49 1.78
N ASN A 52 12.09 14.88 3.04
CA ASN A 52 13.33 15.49 3.54
C ASN A 52 14.53 14.50 3.58
N GLN A 53 14.31 13.21 3.34
CA GLN A 53 15.34 12.17 3.29
C GLN A 53 15.52 11.57 1.89
N ARG A 54 16.65 10.88 1.68
CA ARG A 54 16.93 10.22 0.39
C ARG A 54 16.18 8.89 0.23
N HIS A 55 15.94 8.19 1.33
CA HIS A 55 15.24 6.91 1.33
C HIS A 55 13.75 7.17 1.42
N ARG A 56 12.99 6.71 0.42
CA ARG A 56 11.58 7.03 0.25
C ARG A 56 10.82 5.84 -0.36
N PRO A 57 9.51 5.72 -0.10
CA PRO A 57 8.63 4.80 -0.81
C PRO A 57 8.60 5.09 -2.32
N ASP A 58 8.13 4.13 -3.11
CA ASP A 58 8.02 4.28 -4.56
C ASP A 58 6.88 5.20 -5.01
N MET A 59 5.78 5.25 -4.25
CA MET A 59 4.57 6.00 -4.60
C MET A 59 3.87 6.59 -3.37
N VAL A 60 3.09 7.65 -3.56
CA VAL A 60 2.08 8.14 -2.62
C VAL A 60 0.74 8.24 -3.34
N VAL A 61 -0.31 7.74 -2.72
CA VAL A 61 -1.70 7.83 -3.18
C VAL A 61 -2.43 8.75 -2.21
N ASP A 62 -2.90 9.88 -2.71
CA ASP A 62 -3.65 10.86 -1.94
C ASP A 62 -5.11 10.88 -2.40
N GLY A 63 -6.02 10.77 -1.43
CA GLY A 63 -7.45 10.77 -1.70
C GLY A 63 -8.22 11.60 -0.68
N PRO A 64 -9.56 11.67 -0.82
CA PRO A 64 -10.37 12.63 -0.06
C PRO A 64 -10.35 12.37 1.45
N ALA A 65 -10.16 11.11 1.86
CA ALA A 65 -10.22 10.70 3.27
C ALA A 65 -8.90 10.19 3.83
N ARG A 66 -8.03 9.59 2.99
CA ARG A 66 -6.75 9.02 3.43
C ARG A 66 -5.65 9.27 2.43
N THR A 67 -4.42 9.32 2.93
CA THR A 67 -3.19 9.29 2.15
C THR A 67 -2.38 8.04 2.47
N TYR A 68 -1.92 7.32 1.45
CA TYR A 68 -1.13 6.09 1.58
C TYR A 68 0.24 6.23 0.94
N ALA A 69 1.29 5.81 1.65
CA ALA A 69 2.63 5.66 1.09
C ALA A 69 2.85 4.20 0.68
N ILE A 70 3.31 3.94 -0.54
CA ILE A 70 3.35 2.60 -1.13
C ILE A 70 4.76 2.24 -1.58
N GLU A 71 5.24 1.09 -1.10
CA GLU A 71 6.46 0.43 -1.60
C GLU A 71 6.06 -0.66 -2.60
N VAL A 72 6.65 -0.63 -3.79
CA VAL A 72 6.33 -1.53 -4.90
C VAL A 72 7.44 -2.58 -5.07
N LYS A 73 7.03 -3.84 -5.25
CA LYS A 73 7.95 -4.95 -5.56
C LYS A 73 7.39 -5.84 -6.66
N ILE A 74 8.27 -6.37 -7.52
CA ILE A 74 7.84 -7.19 -8.67
C ILE A 74 7.04 -8.45 -8.25
N GLY A 75 7.28 -9.01 -7.06
CA GLY A 75 6.46 -10.13 -6.52
C GLY A 75 6.73 -11.53 -7.12
N GLU A 76 7.59 -11.65 -8.13
CA GLU A 76 8.05 -12.95 -8.66
C GLU A 76 9.11 -13.62 -7.79
N ASP A 77 9.92 -12.81 -7.10
CA ASP A 77 10.90 -13.26 -6.12
C ASP A 77 10.40 -12.89 -4.72
N SER A 78 10.11 -13.91 -3.90
CA SER A 78 9.64 -13.72 -2.54
C SER A 78 10.67 -13.01 -1.66
N ALA A 79 11.97 -13.15 -1.94
CA ALA A 79 13.01 -12.43 -1.22
C ALA A 79 12.85 -10.91 -1.40
N LYS A 80 12.51 -10.46 -2.62
CA LYS A 80 12.26 -9.03 -2.89
C LYS A 80 11.06 -8.48 -2.14
N VAL A 81 10.01 -9.29 -1.98
CA VAL A 81 8.85 -8.89 -1.16
C VAL A 81 9.26 -8.76 0.31
N HIS A 82 10.02 -9.72 0.85
CA HIS A 82 10.51 -9.64 2.23
C HIS A 82 11.46 -8.45 2.46
N ASP A 83 12.36 -8.16 1.52
CA ASP A 83 13.23 -6.98 1.55
C ASP A 83 12.39 -5.69 1.55
N GLY A 84 11.38 -5.63 0.68
CA GLY A 84 10.42 -4.53 0.60
C GLY A 84 9.64 -4.33 1.90
N MET A 85 9.25 -5.40 2.60
CA MET A 85 8.60 -5.30 3.90
C MET A 85 9.52 -4.65 4.94
N MET A 86 10.80 -5.00 4.95
CA MET A 86 11.78 -4.40 5.86
C MET A 86 12.09 -2.94 5.50
N GLN A 87 12.06 -2.58 4.21
CA GLN A 87 12.14 -1.19 3.75
C GLN A 87 10.92 -0.39 4.22
N LEU A 88 9.71 -0.92 3.99
CA LEU A 88 8.47 -0.28 4.40
C LEU A 88 8.41 -0.01 5.91
N VAL A 89 8.85 -0.95 6.74
CA VAL A 89 8.93 -0.76 8.20
C VAL A 89 9.85 0.39 8.58
N LYS A 90 10.96 0.59 7.85
CA LYS A 90 11.88 1.72 8.09
C LYS A 90 11.24 3.05 7.73
N TYR A 91 10.52 3.13 6.60
CA TYR A 91 9.81 4.34 6.19
C TYR A 91 8.69 4.68 7.18
N TRP A 92 7.88 3.68 7.54
CA TRP A 92 6.82 3.82 8.55
C TRP A 92 7.38 4.34 9.87
N ARG A 93 8.47 3.74 10.36
CA ARG A 93 9.09 4.16 11.62
C ARG A 93 9.59 5.60 11.54
N SER A 94 10.31 5.96 10.49
CA SER A 94 10.87 7.31 10.32
C SER A 94 9.76 8.37 10.27
N TYR A 95 8.63 8.05 9.63
CA TYR A 95 7.42 8.89 9.67
C TYR A 95 6.80 9.00 11.07
N VAL A 96 6.61 7.87 11.75
CA VAL A 96 5.99 7.82 13.10
C VAL A 96 6.89 8.42 14.20
N ASP A 97 8.20 8.37 14.03
CA ASP A 97 9.20 9.02 14.89
C ASP A 97 9.26 10.55 14.62
N GLY A 98 8.65 11.03 13.53
CA GLY A 98 8.59 12.44 13.16
C GLY A 98 9.81 12.92 12.38
N ASP A 99 10.66 12.01 11.93
CA ASP A 99 11.87 12.30 11.16
C ASP A 99 11.56 12.66 9.71
N ASP A 100 10.45 12.13 9.16
CA ASP A 100 10.07 12.30 7.76
C ASP A 100 8.85 13.21 7.56
N VAL A 101 8.96 14.14 6.62
CA VAL A 101 7.86 15.04 6.20
C VAL A 101 7.63 14.87 4.70
N TYR A 102 6.45 14.35 4.37
CA TYR A 102 6.00 14.13 3.00
C TYR A 102 5.30 15.38 2.46
N ARG A 103 5.59 15.73 1.21
CA ARG A 103 4.96 16.86 0.51
C ARG A 103 4.64 16.52 -0.93
N ALA A 104 3.53 17.05 -1.44
CA ALA A 104 3.23 17.10 -2.86
C ALA A 104 2.61 18.47 -3.16
N ASP A 105 2.92 19.05 -4.32
CA ASP A 105 2.47 20.39 -4.72
C ASP A 105 2.66 21.47 -3.63
N GLY A 106 3.79 21.40 -2.92
CA GLY A 106 4.14 22.29 -1.82
C GLY A 106 3.35 22.09 -0.52
N LYS A 107 2.32 21.24 -0.51
CA LYS A 107 1.49 20.92 0.67
C LYS A 107 2.08 19.75 1.43
N ARG A 108 1.94 19.76 2.76
CA ARG A 108 2.30 18.62 3.61
C ARG A 108 1.23 17.53 3.48
N LEU A 109 1.67 16.30 3.26
CA LEU A 109 0.82 15.11 3.27
C LEU A 109 0.83 14.47 4.66
N ASN A 110 -0.32 13.96 5.09
CA ASN A 110 -0.45 13.18 6.32
C ASN A 110 -0.68 11.71 5.97
N ILE A 111 0.36 10.89 6.06
CA ILE A 111 0.28 9.48 5.69
C ILE A 111 -0.51 8.69 6.75
N ASP A 112 -1.66 8.14 6.36
CA ASP A 112 -2.50 7.28 7.19
C ASP A 112 -1.96 5.87 7.31
N ALA A 113 -1.38 5.33 6.23
CA ALA A 113 -0.76 4.02 6.25
C ALA A 113 0.38 3.86 5.23
N PHE A 114 1.34 3.01 5.61
CA PHE A 114 2.40 2.52 4.73
C PHE A 114 2.01 1.13 4.20
N LEU A 115 1.94 0.97 2.89
CA LEU A 115 1.49 -0.25 2.23
C LEU A 115 2.58 -0.85 1.36
N ILE A 116 2.73 -2.17 1.40
CA ILE A 116 3.49 -2.89 0.37
C ILE A 116 2.55 -3.32 -0.76
N ALA A 117 2.99 -3.17 -2.00
CA ALA A 117 2.29 -3.61 -3.18
C ALA A 117 3.18 -4.48 -4.06
N SER A 118 2.55 -5.30 -4.90
CA SER A 118 3.24 -6.02 -5.95
C SER A 118 2.39 -6.12 -7.20
N LYS A 119 2.95 -6.66 -8.28
CA LYS A 119 2.15 -7.00 -9.48
C LYS A 119 1.02 -7.99 -9.22
N HIS A 120 1.04 -8.66 -8.07
CA HIS A 120 0.00 -9.58 -7.68
C HIS A 120 -1.10 -8.95 -6.82
N SER A 121 -0.93 -7.69 -6.40
CA SER A 121 -1.88 -6.94 -5.56
C SER A 121 -3.29 -6.88 -6.19
N PRO A 122 -3.45 -6.65 -7.51
CA PRO A 122 -4.76 -6.76 -8.17
C PRO A 122 -5.44 -8.14 -8.10
N TYR A 123 -4.69 -9.18 -7.73
CA TYR A 123 -5.21 -10.53 -7.51
C TYR A 123 -5.38 -10.87 -6.02
N GLY A 124 -5.27 -9.87 -5.13
CA GLY A 124 -5.44 -10.04 -3.70
C GLY A 124 -4.23 -10.64 -2.97
N ARG A 125 -3.02 -10.60 -3.55
CA ARG A 125 -1.85 -11.23 -2.93
C ARG A 125 -0.55 -10.50 -3.23
N LEU A 126 0.47 -10.67 -2.38
CA LEU A 126 1.80 -10.11 -2.60
C LEU A 126 2.74 -11.05 -3.38
N TYR A 127 2.43 -12.34 -3.40
CA TYR A 127 3.29 -13.38 -3.93
C TYR A 127 2.65 -14.05 -5.15
N SER A 128 3.48 -14.57 -6.05
CA SER A 128 3.01 -15.39 -7.17
C SER A 128 2.30 -16.67 -6.66
N LYS A 129 1.42 -17.26 -7.49
CA LYS A 129 0.61 -18.44 -7.10
C LYS A 129 1.47 -19.69 -6.82
N ARG A 130 2.75 -19.70 -7.20
CA ARG A 130 3.69 -20.79 -6.92
C ARG A 130 4.01 -20.81 -5.42
N GLY A 131 3.15 -21.47 -4.63
CA GLY A 131 3.41 -21.77 -3.21
C GLY A 131 2.38 -21.27 -2.21
N GLY A 132 1.28 -20.64 -2.64
CA GLY A 132 0.23 -20.13 -1.74
C GLY A 132 -1.13 -20.76 -2.03
N GLY A 133 -1.66 -21.54 -1.08
CA GLY A 133 -3.08 -21.89 -1.04
C GLY A 133 -3.92 -20.67 -0.66
N GLU A 134 -5.16 -20.64 -1.12
CA GLU A 134 -6.19 -19.79 -0.53
C GLU A 134 -6.49 -20.35 0.87
N SER A 135 -6.41 -19.51 1.91
CA SER A 135 -7.03 -19.86 3.19
C SER A 135 -8.53 -19.67 3.02
N MET A 136 -9.28 -20.76 2.88
CA MET A 136 -10.66 -20.73 3.37
C MET A 136 -10.54 -20.79 4.88
N GLY A 137 -10.64 -19.63 5.54
CA GLY A 137 -10.72 -19.59 6.99
C GLY A 137 -11.93 -20.40 7.42
N ASP A 138 -11.67 -21.55 8.00
CA ASP A 138 -12.58 -22.37 8.77
C ASP A 138 -13.32 -21.47 9.76
N GLY A 139 -14.67 -21.51 9.66
CA GLY A 139 -15.64 -20.55 10.23
C GLY A 139 -15.63 -20.47 11.75
N THR A 140 -14.55 -19.97 12.33
CA THR A 140 -14.50 -19.53 13.72
C THR A 140 -15.24 -18.20 13.82
N GLY A 141 -16.17 -18.09 14.79
CA GLY A 141 -17.05 -16.93 14.92
C GLY A 141 -16.31 -15.59 15.03
N SER A 142 -15.07 -15.58 15.52
CA SER A 142 -14.22 -14.37 15.57
C SER A 142 -13.79 -13.87 14.20
N ARG A 143 -13.43 -14.76 13.26
CA ARG A 143 -13.07 -14.35 11.89
C ARG A 143 -14.29 -13.83 11.16
N GLN A 144 -15.42 -14.54 11.27
CA GLN A 144 -16.67 -14.13 10.63
C GLN A 144 -17.09 -12.73 11.10
N ASN A 145 -17.05 -12.48 12.42
CA ASN A 145 -17.32 -11.16 12.96
C ASN A 145 -16.35 -10.10 12.42
N ALA A 146 -15.04 -10.39 12.35
CA ALA A 146 -14.05 -9.46 11.79
C ALA A 146 -14.29 -9.15 10.29
N VAL A 147 -14.78 -10.12 9.52
CA VAL A 147 -15.21 -9.91 8.13
C VAL A 147 -16.46 -9.04 8.08
N GLU A 148 -17.49 -9.37 8.86
CA GLU A 148 -18.78 -8.65 8.90
C GLU A 148 -18.58 -7.18 9.26
N ILE A 149 -17.67 -6.89 10.18
CA ILE A 149 -17.36 -5.52 10.59
C ILE A 149 -16.30 -4.83 9.73
N GLY A 150 -15.76 -5.47 8.69
CA GLY A 150 -14.82 -4.84 7.75
C GLY A 150 -13.37 -4.70 8.22
N GLU A 151 -12.90 -5.48 9.19
CA GLU A 151 -11.49 -5.48 9.62
C GLU A 151 -10.59 -6.36 8.72
N ILE A 152 -11.18 -7.34 8.04
CA ILE A 152 -10.51 -8.23 7.11
C ILE A 152 -11.35 -8.49 5.86
N PRO A 153 -10.69 -8.84 4.74
CA PRO A 153 -11.37 -9.43 3.60
C PRO A 153 -11.96 -10.81 3.91
N LYS A 154 -12.95 -11.24 3.11
CA LYS A 154 -13.57 -12.57 3.22
C LYS A 154 -12.53 -13.69 3.05
N LYS A 155 -11.61 -13.53 2.11
CA LYS A 155 -10.52 -14.48 1.81
C LYS A 155 -9.16 -13.84 2.03
N GLU A 156 -8.17 -14.66 2.37
CA GLU A 156 -6.77 -14.23 2.42
C GLU A 156 -5.87 -15.33 1.80
N PHE A 157 -4.77 -14.91 1.17
CA PHE A 157 -3.74 -15.85 0.71
C PHE A 157 -2.73 -16.08 1.83
N ILE A 158 -2.43 -17.34 2.17
CA ILE A 158 -1.62 -17.72 3.35
C ILE A 158 -0.30 -16.94 3.44
N ALA A 159 0.45 -16.86 2.34
CA ALA A 159 1.75 -16.20 2.32
C ALA A 159 1.63 -14.68 2.55
N THR A 160 0.66 -14.04 1.88
CA THR A 160 0.32 -12.63 2.05
C THR A 160 -0.10 -12.33 3.48
N GLU A 161 -1.03 -13.13 4.03
CA GLU A 161 -1.53 -12.99 5.39
C GLU A 161 -0.36 -13.05 6.39
N ARG A 162 0.46 -14.10 6.33
CA ARG A 162 1.59 -14.28 7.23
C ARG A 162 2.57 -13.12 7.17
N ALA A 163 2.90 -12.65 5.96
CA ALA A 163 3.77 -11.50 5.76
C ALA A 163 3.20 -10.25 6.46
N ILE A 164 1.94 -9.93 6.22
CA ILE A 164 1.24 -8.79 6.83
C ILE A 164 1.21 -8.93 8.36
N ARG A 165 0.84 -10.10 8.89
CA ARG A 165 0.77 -10.33 10.34
C ARG A 165 2.15 -10.22 11.01
N VAL A 166 3.24 -10.62 10.34
CA VAL A 166 4.61 -10.43 10.86
C VAL A 166 4.97 -8.96 10.92
N MET A 167 4.68 -8.17 9.88
CA MET A 167 4.91 -6.70 9.90
C MET A 167 4.14 -6.05 11.05
N TRP A 168 2.89 -6.45 11.27
CA TRP A 168 2.06 -5.91 12.36
C TRP A 168 2.65 -6.22 13.74
N ARG A 169 3.20 -7.43 13.95
CA ARG A 169 3.86 -7.76 15.22
C ARG A 169 5.12 -6.94 15.41
N LEU A 170 5.97 -6.86 14.39
CA LEU A 170 7.23 -6.13 14.44
C LEU A 170 7.01 -4.64 14.73
N THR A 171 6.04 -4.02 14.07
CA THR A 171 5.74 -2.60 14.26
C THR A 171 5.06 -2.32 15.60
N LYS A 172 4.20 -3.22 16.09
CA LYS A 172 3.62 -3.11 17.44
C LYS A 172 4.68 -3.13 18.52
N GLU A 173 5.70 -3.97 18.38
CA GLU A 173 6.82 -4.03 19.33
C GLU A 173 7.66 -2.74 19.32
N GLN A 174 7.76 -2.07 18.18
CA GLN A 174 8.54 -0.84 18.05
C GLN A 174 7.78 0.42 18.52
N ARG A 175 6.51 0.59 18.11
CA ARG A 175 5.67 1.74 18.46
C ARG A 175 4.22 1.26 18.71
N PRO A 176 3.89 0.84 19.93
CA PRO A 176 2.55 0.32 20.27
C PRO A 176 1.46 1.39 20.28
N ASP A 177 1.82 2.67 20.21
CA ASP A 177 0.95 3.85 20.24
C ASP A 177 0.75 4.49 18.85
N ALA A 178 1.39 3.95 17.81
CA ALA A 178 1.38 4.53 16.47
C ALA A 178 -0.02 4.58 15.86
N THR A 179 -0.47 5.77 15.47
CA THR A 179 -1.74 5.99 14.76
C THR A 179 -1.64 5.70 13.27
N CYS A 180 -0.46 5.91 12.67
CA CYS A 180 -0.18 5.56 11.28
C CYS A 180 -0.12 4.03 11.12
N GLY A 181 -0.89 3.51 10.17
CA GLY A 181 -0.98 2.10 9.86
C GLY A 181 0.20 1.55 9.06
N ILE A 182 0.33 0.23 9.05
CA ILE A 182 1.20 -0.49 8.12
C ILE A 182 0.48 -1.73 7.57
N GLY A 183 0.70 -2.07 6.31
CA GLY A 183 -0.09 -3.09 5.65
C GLY A 183 0.29 -3.38 4.21
N ALA A 184 -0.71 -3.75 3.42
CA ALA A 184 -0.56 -4.08 2.01
C ALA A 184 -1.68 -3.48 1.16
N LEU A 185 -1.35 -3.12 -0.08
CA LEU A 185 -2.31 -2.86 -1.14
C LEU A 185 -2.70 -4.21 -1.78
N LEU A 186 -3.99 -4.53 -1.75
CA LEU A 186 -4.62 -5.74 -2.26
C LEU A 186 -5.88 -5.34 -3.04
N SER A 187 -6.79 -6.28 -3.29
CA SER A 187 -7.94 -6.04 -4.16
C SER A 187 -9.24 -6.63 -3.61
N SER A 188 -10.37 -6.10 -4.04
CA SER A 188 -11.74 -6.63 -3.83
C SER A 188 -11.96 -8.07 -4.28
N LYS A 189 -11.03 -8.65 -5.07
CA LYS A 189 -11.00 -10.10 -5.35
C LYS A 189 -11.05 -10.96 -4.08
N LEU A 190 -10.53 -10.43 -2.96
CA LEU A 190 -10.58 -11.09 -1.67
C LEU A 190 -12.00 -11.13 -1.06
N ASP A 191 -12.92 -10.33 -1.58
CA ASP A 191 -14.32 -10.24 -1.16
C ASP A 191 -15.32 -10.85 -2.17
N GLY A 192 -14.82 -11.41 -3.26
CA GLY A 192 -15.61 -12.22 -4.20
C GLY A 192 -15.69 -11.67 -5.62
N ASP A 193 -15.07 -10.53 -5.92
CA ASP A 193 -15.09 -9.98 -7.28
C ASP A 193 -14.47 -10.96 -8.28
N ALA A 194 -15.25 -11.25 -9.32
CA ALA A 194 -14.89 -12.16 -10.40
C ALA A 194 -14.44 -11.36 -11.61
N GLY A 195 -13.28 -11.68 -12.17
CA GLY A 195 -12.76 -11.02 -13.36
C GLY A 195 -11.24 -10.84 -13.37
N GLY A 196 -10.77 -10.14 -14.40
CA GLY A 196 -9.41 -9.61 -14.51
C GLY A 196 -9.21 -8.36 -13.64
N VAL A 197 -8.07 -7.70 -13.82
CA VAL A 197 -7.65 -6.54 -13.01
C VAL A 197 -8.64 -5.37 -13.15
N GLU A 198 -9.18 -5.18 -14.34
CA GLU A 198 -10.17 -4.18 -14.73
C GLU A 198 -11.50 -4.27 -13.98
N HIS A 199 -11.77 -5.40 -13.32
CA HIS A 199 -12.98 -5.65 -12.55
C HIS A 199 -12.71 -5.72 -11.04
N THR A 200 -11.52 -5.32 -10.60
CA THR A 200 -11.16 -5.33 -9.19
C THR A 200 -10.93 -3.92 -8.67
N THR A 201 -11.47 -3.64 -7.50
CA THR A 201 -11.24 -2.38 -6.78
C THR A 201 -9.98 -2.53 -5.90
N PRO A 202 -9.04 -1.58 -5.95
CA PRO A 202 -7.92 -1.54 -5.01
C PRO A 202 -8.41 -1.44 -3.57
N GLY A 203 -7.75 -2.15 -2.65
CA GLY A 203 -8.08 -2.15 -1.24
C GLY A 203 -6.84 -2.13 -0.36
N ALA A 204 -6.87 -1.33 0.70
CA ALA A 204 -5.82 -1.23 1.69
C ALA A 204 -6.14 -2.14 2.88
N GLN A 205 -5.29 -3.13 3.14
CA GLN A 205 -5.34 -3.94 4.36
C GLN A 205 -4.21 -3.51 5.30
N TYR A 206 -4.53 -2.83 6.39
CA TYR A 206 -3.51 -2.31 7.31
C TYR A 206 -3.92 -2.38 8.77
N LYS A 207 -2.94 -2.16 9.64
CA LYS A 207 -3.14 -2.07 11.08
C LYS A 207 -2.42 -0.86 11.67
N SER A 208 -3.14 -0.02 12.39
CA SER A 208 -2.59 0.96 13.34
C SER A 208 -2.45 0.31 14.72
N HIS A 209 -1.61 0.84 15.61
CA HIS A 209 -1.41 0.25 16.95
C HIS A 209 -2.00 1.10 18.07
N GLY A 210 -2.17 2.40 17.84
CA GLY A 210 -2.78 3.35 18.75
C GLY A 210 -3.71 4.36 18.07
N GLY A 211 -4.26 5.28 18.87
CA GLY A 211 -5.23 6.30 18.48
C GLY A 211 -6.37 6.43 19.47
N GLN A 212 -6.97 7.63 19.55
CA GLN A 212 -8.23 7.80 20.28
C GLN A 212 -9.36 7.12 19.49
N GLN A 213 -10.14 6.29 20.17
CA GLN A 213 -11.33 5.70 19.58
C GLN A 213 -12.41 6.77 19.39
N PRO A 214 -13.22 6.69 18.34
CA PRO A 214 -14.47 7.42 18.30
C PRO A 214 -15.34 7.02 19.50
N ASP A 215 -15.93 8.00 20.18
CA ASP A 215 -16.87 7.74 21.27
C ASP A 215 -17.99 6.79 20.81
N GLY A 216 -18.34 5.81 21.66
CA GLY A 216 -19.44 4.85 21.40
C GLY A 216 -19.03 3.48 20.84
N TRP A 217 -17.73 3.24 20.65
CA TRP A 217 -17.22 1.95 20.18
C TRP A 217 -16.82 1.04 21.35
N SER A 218 -17.39 -0.16 21.41
CA SER A 218 -17.14 -1.13 22.49
C SER A 218 -15.90 -2.00 22.28
N ASN A 219 -15.38 -2.06 21.04
CA ASN A 219 -14.17 -2.78 20.70
C ASN A 219 -13.19 -1.88 19.94
N PRO A 220 -11.93 -1.78 20.38
CA PRO A 220 -10.89 -1.08 19.64
C PRO A 220 -10.72 -1.67 18.23
N ARG A 221 -11.05 -0.90 17.18
CA ARG A 221 -10.64 -1.25 15.82
C ARG A 221 -9.29 -0.64 15.53
N TYR A 222 -8.33 -1.51 15.28
CA TYR A 222 -6.97 -1.14 14.91
C TYR A 222 -6.61 -1.69 13.54
N GLN A 223 -7.46 -2.54 12.99
CA GLN A 223 -7.26 -3.21 11.73
C GLN A 223 -8.31 -2.73 10.72
N TRP A 224 -7.86 -2.49 9.50
CA TRP A 224 -8.62 -1.79 8.49
C TRP A 224 -8.57 -2.58 7.18
N TRP A 225 -9.72 -2.77 6.56
CA TRP A 225 -9.87 -3.26 5.20
C TRP A 225 -10.80 -2.31 4.44
N GLU A 226 -10.22 -1.42 3.67
CA GLU A 226 -10.91 -0.28 3.03
C GLU A 226 -10.62 -0.27 1.53
N TYR A 227 -11.63 -0.02 0.70
CA TYR A 227 -11.43 0.18 -0.73
C TYR A 227 -10.94 1.59 -1.04
N ILE A 228 -10.22 1.77 -2.14
CA ILE A 228 -9.78 3.07 -2.66
C ILE A 228 -10.71 3.41 -3.85
N PRO A 229 -11.33 4.62 -3.93
CA PRO A 229 -11.16 5.82 -3.12
C PRO A 229 -12.10 5.97 -1.91
N PHE A 230 -12.19 4.96 -1.03
CA PHE A 230 -12.94 5.02 0.24
C PHE A 230 -14.45 4.90 0.10
N TYR A 231 -14.92 3.94 -0.69
CA TYR A 231 -16.29 3.47 -0.54
C TYR A 231 -16.39 2.65 0.75
N GLU A 232 -17.27 3.06 1.67
CA GLU A 232 -17.74 2.16 2.73
C GLU A 232 -18.19 0.85 2.05
N ARG A 233 -17.96 -0.29 2.70
CA ARG A 233 -18.65 -1.53 2.34
C ARG A 233 -20.15 -1.32 2.59
N GLY A 234 -20.81 -0.66 1.65
CA GLY A 234 -22.25 -0.49 1.63
C GLY A 234 -22.88 -1.86 1.46
N GLU A 235 -23.80 -2.16 2.37
CA GLU A 235 -24.73 -3.27 2.33
C GLU A 235 -25.21 -3.52 0.89
N ALA A 236 -24.86 -4.70 0.35
CA ALA A 236 -25.54 -5.25 -0.82
C ALA A 236 -26.85 -5.92 -0.36
#